data_AF-A0A0C2M7F4-F1
#
_entry.id   AF-A0A0C2M7F4-F1
#
_cell.length_a   1.000
_cell.length_b   1.000
_cell.length_c   1.000
_cell.angle_alpha   90.00
_cell.angle_beta   90.00
_cell.angle_gamma   90.00
#
_symmetry.space_group_name_H-M   'P 1'
#
loop_
_entity.id
_entity.type
_entity.pdbx_description
1 polymer ?
#
loop_
_entity_poly.entity_id
_entity_poly.type
_entity_poly.pdbx_seq_one_letter_code
_entity_poly.pdbx_strand_id
1 'polypeptide(L)'
;MIQDPMPSKDHLKTLILFSTFSNQIDLSMTAGSHQVSLDHTNFDVFNYTKDLLNNDLDGVCDYIAQLSYLTTKTCHLVIDNCGLEFFSDLCFGLYLLTTSSANEVVFHIKVLLFCVRKFPTFVSDVTSADITYMSSFLYDSNDPDLIKVQDLMSEYVESGKIIFRPNLSWNFSHHYSDLLTAWSQFSEIHESFKESSLVVFKGDLNYRRLCGELNWDIDTPMSVMLQNFKNFPLLILRTVKSVSICGIESDMVDRVKNLDENWYINGEKGQIIFINHKLD
;
A
#
# COMPACT_ATOMS: atom_id res chain seq x y z
N MET A 1 14.41 -29.96 -10.61
CA MET A 1 13.90 -28.62 -10.25
C MET A 1 13.55 -28.67 -8.77
N ILE A 2 14.37 -28.06 -7.93
CA ILE A 2 13.98 -27.81 -6.54
C ILE A 2 12.94 -26.69 -6.66
N GLN A 3 11.67 -26.97 -6.39
CA GLN A 3 10.69 -25.91 -6.22
C GLN A 3 11.11 -25.12 -4.99
N ASP A 4 11.36 -23.81 -5.16
CA ASP A 4 11.52 -22.91 -4.01
C ASP A 4 10.31 -23.10 -3.09
N PRO A 5 10.50 -23.18 -1.76
CA PRO A 5 9.40 -23.33 -0.83
C PRO A 5 8.41 -22.18 -1.00
N MET A 6 7.11 -22.50 -1.03
CA MET A 6 6.06 -21.49 -1.09
C MET A 6 6.26 -20.44 0.01
N PRO A 7 6.16 -19.14 -0.30
CA PRO A 7 6.32 -18.09 0.69
C PRO A 7 5.41 -18.28 1.91
N SER A 8 5.98 -18.25 3.13
CA SER A 8 5.23 -18.46 4.37
C SER A 8 4.33 -17.27 4.75
N LYS A 9 3.46 -17.45 5.74
CA LYS A 9 2.70 -16.35 6.38
C LYS A 9 3.64 -15.29 6.96
N ASP A 10 4.80 -15.69 7.46
CA ASP A 10 5.79 -14.75 8.02
C ASP A 10 6.42 -13.88 6.94
N HIS A 11 6.67 -14.42 5.74
CA HIS A 11 7.11 -13.61 4.60
C HIS A 11 6.06 -12.55 4.22
N LEU A 12 4.78 -12.90 4.24
CA LEU A 12 3.69 -11.94 4.00
C LEU A 12 3.66 -10.84 5.05
N LYS A 13 3.81 -11.18 6.33
CA LYS A 13 3.89 -10.20 7.42
C LYS A 13 5.02 -9.20 7.19
N THR A 14 6.21 -9.71 6.88
CA THR A 14 7.38 -8.88 6.56
C THR A 14 7.11 -7.98 5.36
N LEU A 15 6.52 -8.49 4.29
CA LEU A 15 6.20 -7.70 3.10
C LEU A 15 5.20 -6.58 3.39
N ILE A 16 4.13 -6.86 4.15
CA ILE A 16 3.12 -5.85 4.50
C ILE A 16 3.73 -4.76 5.38
N LEU A 17 4.52 -5.14 6.38
CA LEU A 17 5.20 -4.17 7.25
C LEU A 17 6.24 -3.35 6.48
N PHE A 18 7.02 -3.99 5.60
CA PHE A 18 7.99 -3.30 4.75
C PHE A 18 7.28 -2.33 3.79
N SER A 19 6.17 -2.74 3.18
CA SER A 19 5.32 -1.88 2.35
C SER A 19 4.75 -0.69 3.14
N THR A 20 4.39 -0.89 4.41
CA THR A 20 3.86 0.16 5.30
C THR A 20 4.94 1.18 5.68
N PHE A 21 6.14 0.71 6.06
CA PHE A 21 7.20 1.52 6.66
C PHE A 21 8.37 1.85 5.72
N SER A 22 8.30 1.49 4.43
CA SER A 22 9.34 1.71 3.42
C SER A 22 9.93 3.12 3.43
N ASN A 23 9.09 4.16 3.58
CA ASN A 23 9.55 5.55 3.70
C ASN A 23 10.45 5.82 4.91
N GLN A 24 10.16 5.21 6.06
CA GLN A 24 11.03 5.33 7.24
C GLN A 24 12.34 4.59 7.03
N ILE A 25 12.27 3.40 6.41
CA ILE A 25 13.43 2.55 6.16
C ILE A 25 14.41 3.27 5.23
N ASP A 26 13.92 3.86 4.14
CA ASP A 26 14.74 4.63 3.20
C ASP A 26 15.43 5.83 3.87
N LEU A 27 14.72 6.58 4.71
CA LEU A 27 15.29 7.68 5.50
C LEU A 27 16.37 7.19 6.48
N SER A 28 16.15 6.06 7.15
CA SER A 28 17.13 5.49 8.07
C SER A 28 18.40 5.03 7.35
N MET A 29 18.27 4.54 6.11
CA MET A 29 19.40 4.14 5.27
C MET A 29 20.20 5.34 4.73
N THR A 30 19.52 6.47 4.46
CA THR A 30 20.15 7.68 3.88
C THR A 30 20.69 8.67 4.91
N ALA A 31 20.24 8.62 6.18
CA ALA A 31 20.64 9.54 7.26
C ALA A 31 22.07 9.36 7.83
N GLY A 32 22.92 8.53 7.22
CA GLY A 32 24.37 8.56 7.43
C GLY A 32 24.87 7.86 8.70
N SER A 33 25.06 6.54 8.62
CA SER A 33 26.14 5.87 9.34
C SER A 33 27.18 5.41 8.31
N HIS A 34 28.37 6.03 8.33
CA HIS A 34 29.52 5.64 7.49
C HIS A 34 30.14 4.29 7.88
N GLN A 35 29.43 3.48 8.65
CA GLN A 35 29.61 2.06 8.83
C GLN A 35 28.20 1.45 8.91
N VAL A 36 27.57 1.24 7.76
CA VAL A 36 26.42 0.34 7.69
C VAL A 36 26.97 -1.05 7.96
N SER A 37 26.93 -1.48 9.23
CA SER A 37 27.03 -2.90 9.54
C SER A 37 25.87 -3.57 8.81
N LEU A 38 26.18 -4.40 7.83
CA LEU A 38 25.26 -5.26 7.07
C LEU A 38 24.52 -6.30 7.94
N ASP A 39 24.41 -6.08 9.25
CA ASP A 39 23.68 -6.92 10.20
C ASP A 39 22.19 -6.54 10.32
N HIS A 40 21.71 -5.57 9.54
CA HIS A 40 20.28 -5.25 9.38
C HIS A 40 19.52 -6.22 8.47
N THR A 41 20.05 -7.43 8.23
CA THR A 41 19.35 -8.51 7.52
C THR A 41 18.10 -9.00 8.25
N ASN A 42 17.88 -8.58 9.50
CA ASN A 42 16.63 -8.80 10.22
C ASN A 42 15.76 -7.53 10.18
N PHE A 43 14.87 -7.45 9.19
CA PHE A 43 13.67 -6.62 9.31
C PHE A 43 12.93 -7.05 10.58
N ASP A 44 13.06 -6.27 11.66
CA ASP A 44 12.51 -6.64 12.96
C ASP A 44 11.01 -6.36 13.00
N VAL A 45 10.24 -7.37 12.57
CA VAL A 45 8.78 -7.42 12.62
C VAL A 45 8.25 -6.98 13.99
N PHE A 46 8.94 -7.34 15.08
CA PHE A 46 8.50 -6.99 16.44
C PHE A 46 8.63 -5.50 16.75
N ASN A 47 9.64 -4.81 16.22
CA ASN A 47 9.77 -3.37 16.43
C ASN A 47 8.70 -2.61 15.64
N TYR A 48 8.52 -2.92 14.35
CA TYR A 48 7.52 -2.23 13.53
C TYR A 48 6.08 -2.46 14.00
N THR A 49 5.76 -3.67 14.49
CA THR A 49 4.42 -3.94 15.04
C THR A 49 4.10 -3.15 16.30
N LYS A 50 5.09 -2.76 17.11
CA LYS A 50 4.87 -1.88 18.27
C LYS A 50 4.46 -0.47 17.86
N ASP A 51 4.91 0.01 16.71
CA ASP A 51 4.62 1.36 16.21
C ASP A 51 3.28 1.46 15.47
N LEU A 52 2.56 0.34 15.36
CA LEU A 52 1.20 0.32 14.82
C LEU A 52 0.18 0.83 15.85
N LEU A 53 -0.65 1.76 15.40
CA LEU A 53 -1.82 2.26 16.14
C LEU A 53 -3.08 1.41 15.88
N ASN A 54 -3.18 0.88 14.67
CA ASN A 54 -4.10 -0.19 14.28
C ASN A 54 -3.29 -1.33 13.69
N ASN A 55 -3.57 -2.56 14.11
CA ASN A 55 -2.78 -3.72 13.73
C ASN A 55 -3.65 -4.91 13.32
N ASP A 56 -4.18 -4.85 12.10
CA ASP A 56 -4.92 -5.98 11.50
C ASP A 56 -4.02 -6.95 10.73
N LEU A 57 -2.69 -6.93 11.00
CA LEU A 57 -1.69 -7.67 10.23
C LEU A 57 -1.97 -9.18 10.17
N ASP A 58 -2.29 -9.80 11.31
CA ASP A 58 -2.58 -11.23 11.36
C ASP A 58 -3.86 -11.58 10.61
N GLY A 59 -4.92 -10.77 10.81
CA GLY A 59 -6.22 -10.96 10.16
C GLY A 59 -6.15 -10.84 8.65
N VAL A 60 -5.43 -9.83 8.13
CA VAL A 60 -5.25 -9.69 6.69
C VAL A 60 -4.38 -10.79 6.09
N CYS A 61 -3.37 -11.28 6.82
CA CYS A 61 -2.57 -12.43 6.36
C CYS A 61 -3.43 -13.71 6.25
N ASP A 62 -4.28 -13.97 7.24
CA ASP A 62 -5.20 -15.11 7.21
C ASP A 62 -6.23 -14.97 6.08
N TYR A 63 -6.73 -13.75 5.84
CA TYR A 63 -7.62 -13.47 4.72
C TYR A 63 -6.94 -13.71 3.37
N ILE A 64 -5.72 -13.18 3.15
CA ILE A 64 -4.97 -13.35 1.91
C ILE A 64 -4.69 -14.84 1.64
N ALA A 65 -4.33 -15.61 2.67
CA ALA A 65 -4.13 -17.06 2.53
C ALA A 65 -5.41 -17.77 2.04
N GLN A 66 -6.59 -17.32 2.48
CA GLN A 66 -7.88 -17.88 2.05
C GLN A 66 -8.24 -17.50 0.61
N LEU A 67 -7.71 -16.39 0.06
CA LEU A 67 -7.95 -16.01 -1.33
C LEU A 67 -7.44 -17.05 -2.32
N SER A 68 -6.44 -17.85 -1.93
CA SER A 68 -5.92 -18.93 -2.77
C SER A 68 -6.98 -19.94 -3.22
N TYR A 69 -8.03 -20.12 -2.42
CA TYR A 69 -9.15 -21.03 -2.69
C TYR A 69 -10.25 -20.42 -3.58
N LEU A 70 -10.19 -19.12 -3.88
CA LEU A 70 -11.15 -18.45 -4.75
C LEU A 70 -10.79 -18.64 -6.23
N THR A 71 -11.83 -18.73 -7.06
CA THR A 71 -11.72 -19.02 -8.51
C THR A 71 -11.25 -17.80 -9.31
N THR A 72 -11.72 -16.61 -8.95
CA THR A 72 -11.38 -15.34 -9.58
C THR A 72 -11.04 -14.31 -8.51
N LYS A 73 -9.83 -13.78 -8.58
CA LYS A 73 -9.25 -12.94 -7.52
C LYS A 73 -8.40 -11.84 -8.15
N THR A 74 -9.03 -10.69 -8.34
CA THR A 74 -8.33 -9.45 -8.72
C THR A 74 -8.00 -8.68 -7.45
N CYS A 75 -6.77 -8.20 -7.34
CA CYS A 75 -6.33 -7.31 -6.27
C CYS A 75 -5.94 -5.95 -6.86
N HIS A 76 -6.37 -4.87 -6.21
CA HIS A 76 -6.03 -3.51 -6.62
C HIS A 76 -5.09 -2.87 -5.61
N LEU A 77 -4.03 -2.21 -6.07
CA LEU A 77 -3.12 -1.44 -5.23
C LEU A 77 -3.13 0.01 -5.72
N VAL A 78 -3.65 0.93 -4.90
CA VAL A 78 -3.54 2.38 -5.10
C VAL A 78 -2.26 2.84 -4.42
N ILE A 79 -1.20 2.98 -5.22
CA ILE A 79 0.17 3.18 -4.72
C ILE A 79 0.48 4.65 -4.44
N ASP A 80 1.40 4.89 -3.50
CA ASP A 80 1.79 6.24 -3.07
C ASP A 80 3.06 6.71 -3.78
N ASN A 81 4.24 6.41 -3.22
CA ASN A 81 5.53 6.94 -3.67
C ASN A 81 6.35 5.96 -4.52
N CYS A 82 7.24 6.50 -5.36
CA CYS A 82 8.23 5.79 -6.16
C CYS A 82 9.44 5.35 -5.31
N GLY A 83 10.45 4.76 -5.96
CA GLY A 83 11.64 4.25 -5.27
C GLY A 83 11.34 3.00 -4.43
N LEU A 84 11.87 2.96 -3.20
CA LEU A 84 11.78 1.78 -2.34
C LEU A 84 10.35 1.41 -1.96
N GLU A 85 9.46 2.41 -1.82
CA GLU A 85 8.04 2.15 -1.55
C GLU A 85 7.39 1.42 -2.72
N PHE A 86 7.57 1.92 -3.95
CA PHE A 86 7.06 1.21 -5.13
C PHE A 86 7.67 -0.19 -5.30
N PHE A 87 8.97 -0.36 -5.03
CA PHE A 87 9.60 -1.68 -5.06
C PHE A 87 8.96 -2.64 -4.04
N SER A 88 8.69 -2.16 -2.82
CA SER A 88 8.01 -2.97 -1.79
C SER A 88 6.59 -3.37 -2.20
N ASP A 89 5.85 -2.46 -2.83
CA ASP A 89 4.49 -2.69 -3.32
C ASP A 89 4.48 -3.66 -4.51
N LEU A 90 5.48 -3.57 -5.39
CA LEU A 90 5.70 -4.53 -6.48
C LEU A 90 5.96 -5.92 -5.92
N CYS A 91 6.87 -6.06 -4.95
CA CYS A 91 7.15 -7.33 -4.29
C CYS A 91 5.90 -7.91 -3.61
N PHE A 92 5.06 -7.08 -3.00
CA PHE A 92 3.78 -7.52 -2.44
C PHE A 92 2.82 -8.02 -3.53
N GLY A 93 2.67 -7.30 -4.65
CA GLY A 93 1.88 -7.77 -5.79
C GLY A 93 2.39 -9.08 -6.40
N LEU A 94 3.72 -9.23 -6.52
CA LEU A 94 4.37 -10.47 -6.97
C LEU A 94 4.11 -11.63 -6.00
N TYR A 95 4.15 -11.39 -4.69
CA TYR A 95 3.77 -12.39 -3.69
C TYR A 95 2.33 -12.87 -3.93
N LEU A 96 1.38 -11.95 -4.15
CA LEU A 96 -0.02 -12.32 -4.37
C LEU A 96 -0.19 -13.20 -5.61
N LEU A 97 0.54 -12.92 -6.70
CA LEU A 97 0.49 -13.72 -7.92
C LEU A 97 1.19 -15.08 -7.77
N THR A 98 2.39 -15.11 -7.21
CA THR A 98 3.21 -16.32 -7.07
C THR A 98 2.60 -17.34 -6.09
N THR A 99 1.94 -16.87 -5.03
CA THR A 99 1.19 -17.72 -4.09
C THR A 99 -0.22 -18.09 -4.57
N SER A 100 -0.60 -17.65 -5.78
CA SER A 100 -1.96 -17.77 -6.28
C SER A 100 -2.99 -17.16 -5.32
N SER A 101 -2.66 -16.11 -4.57
CA SER A 101 -3.60 -15.30 -3.79
C SER A 101 -4.29 -14.22 -4.65
N ALA A 102 -3.79 -13.99 -5.86
CA ALA A 102 -4.42 -13.20 -6.92
C ALA A 102 -4.19 -13.88 -8.29
N ASN A 103 -5.10 -13.66 -9.24
CA ASN A 103 -4.93 -13.99 -10.66
C ASN A 103 -4.41 -12.78 -11.43
N GLU A 104 -4.83 -11.60 -10.99
CA GLU A 104 -4.50 -10.31 -11.58
C GLU A 104 -4.26 -9.29 -10.45
N VAL A 105 -3.22 -8.48 -10.60
CA VAL A 105 -2.90 -7.36 -9.71
C VAL A 105 -2.88 -6.08 -10.53
N VAL A 106 -3.73 -5.13 -10.15
CA VAL A 106 -3.85 -3.82 -10.82
C VAL A 106 -3.25 -2.74 -9.93
N PHE A 107 -2.14 -2.15 -10.39
CA PHE A 107 -1.50 -1.00 -9.78
C PHE A 107 -2.10 0.29 -10.34
N HIS A 108 -2.81 1.03 -9.50
CA HIS A 108 -3.38 2.33 -9.85
C HIS A 108 -2.36 3.42 -9.60
N ILE A 109 -1.95 4.10 -10.69
CA ILE A 109 -0.84 5.05 -10.68
C ILE A 109 -1.30 6.46 -11.06
N LYS A 110 -0.52 7.46 -10.64
CA LYS A 110 -0.80 8.85 -10.99
C LYS A 110 -0.39 9.12 -12.43
N VAL A 111 -1.08 10.06 -13.08
CA VAL A 111 -0.79 10.44 -14.47
C VAL A 111 0.31 11.49 -14.48
N LEU A 112 1.36 11.24 -15.26
CA LEU A 112 2.36 12.27 -15.58
C LEU A 112 1.79 13.23 -16.64
N LEU A 113 1.33 14.40 -16.20
CA LEU A 113 0.80 15.43 -17.10
C LEU A 113 1.95 16.23 -17.75
N PHE A 114 2.41 15.80 -18.93
CA PHE A 114 3.50 16.46 -19.68
C PHE A 114 3.25 17.94 -20.01
N CYS A 115 1.99 18.35 -20.18
CA CYS A 115 1.62 19.76 -20.41
C CYS A 115 1.65 20.62 -19.13
N VAL A 116 1.80 20.00 -17.96
CA VAL A 116 1.88 20.65 -16.65
C VAL A 116 3.26 20.39 -16.02
N ARG A 117 4.32 20.54 -16.82
CA ARG A 117 5.73 20.43 -16.40
C ARG A 117 6.13 21.30 -15.19
N LYS A 118 5.25 22.18 -14.71
CA LYS A 118 5.47 23.06 -13.56
C LYS A 118 4.73 22.67 -12.27
N PHE A 119 3.90 21.62 -12.28
CA PHE A 119 3.22 21.15 -11.07
C PHE A 119 3.22 19.61 -11.03
N PRO A 120 4.35 18.95 -10.70
CA PRO A 120 4.30 17.57 -10.22
C PRO A 120 3.28 17.50 -9.08
N THR A 121 2.31 16.61 -9.21
CA THR A 121 1.37 16.34 -8.11
C THR A 121 2.08 15.39 -7.19
N PHE A 122 2.49 15.90 -6.02
CA PHE A 122 3.23 15.22 -4.96
C PHE A 122 4.59 14.66 -5.43
N VAL A 123 5.66 15.21 -4.85
CA VAL A 123 7.05 15.16 -5.37
C VAL A 123 7.52 13.75 -5.74
N SER A 124 7.04 12.72 -5.03
CA SER A 124 7.49 11.34 -5.12
C SER A 124 6.42 10.36 -5.62
N ASP A 125 5.25 10.81 -6.08
CA ASP A 125 4.17 9.90 -6.47
C ASP A 125 4.50 9.05 -7.71
N VAL A 126 4.10 7.76 -7.72
CA VAL A 126 4.42 6.85 -8.84
C VAL A 126 3.67 7.20 -10.12
N THR A 127 4.43 7.33 -11.21
CA THR A 127 3.93 7.48 -12.58
C THR A 127 4.46 6.39 -13.51
N SER A 128 4.00 6.38 -14.77
CA SER A 128 4.51 5.45 -15.79
C SER A 128 6.02 5.60 -16.06
N ALA A 129 6.58 6.79 -15.83
CA ALA A 129 8.02 7.01 -15.98
C ALA A 129 8.81 6.27 -14.89
N ASP A 130 8.30 6.30 -13.65
CA ASP A 130 8.93 5.63 -12.50
C ASP A 130 8.89 4.11 -12.62
N ILE A 131 7.83 3.55 -13.22
CA ILE A 131 7.75 2.12 -13.53
C ILE A 131 8.84 1.72 -14.53
N THR A 132 9.01 2.51 -15.60
CA THR A 132 10.09 2.28 -16.58
C THR A 132 11.46 2.36 -15.91
N TYR A 133 11.67 3.37 -15.06
CA TYR A 133 12.92 3.54 -14.32
C TYR A 133 13.21 2.37 -13.39
N MET A 134 12.23 1.93 -12.60
CA MET A 134 12.36 0.76 -11.73
C MET A 134 12.71 -0.48 -12.53
N SER A 135 12.04 -0.71 -13.66
CA SER A 135 12.31 -1.85 -14.51
C SER A 135 13.73 -1.83 -15.08
N SER A 136 14.22 -0.67 -15.55
CA SER A 136 15.61 -0.53 -16.00
C SER A 136 16.60 -0.75 -14.85
N PHE A 137 16.33 -0.21 -13.67
CA PHE A 137 17.18 -0.38 -12.50
C PHE A 137 17.33 -1.85 -12.10
N LEU A 138 16.22 -2.61 -12.09
CA LEU A 138 16.25 -4.03 -11.75
C LEU A 138 16.94 -4.86 -12.85
N TYR A 139 16.72 -4.52 -14.12
CA TYR A 139 17.36 -5.19 -15.25
C TYR A 139 18.89 -5.01 -15.27
N ASP A 140 19.38 -3.81 -14.96
CA ASP A 140 20.81 -3.48 -14.94
C ASP A 140 21.53 -3.95 -13.65
N SER A 141 20.80 -4.58 -12.72
CA SER A 141 21.36 -5.09 -11.47
C SER A 141 22.24 -6.33 -11.68
N ASN A 142 23.29 -6.47 -10.86
CA ASN A 142 24.09 -7.70 -10.79
C ASN A 142 23.61 -8.67 -9.69
N ASP A 143 22.58 -8.27 -8.92
CA ASP A 143 22.01 -9.10 -7.85
C ASP A 143 21.02 -10.12 -8.45
N PRO A 144 21.24 -11.43 -8.27
CA PRO A 144 20.35 -12.47 -8.80
C PRO A 144 18.90 -12.36 -8.34
N ASP A 145 18.65 -11.90 -7.12
CA ASP A 145 17.29 -11.78 -6.58
C ASP A 145 16.56 -10.59 -7.23
N LEU A 146 17.26 -9.48 -7.47
CA LEU A 146 16.68 -8.33 -8.19
C LEU A 146 16.39 -8.64 -9.66
N ILE A 147 17.27 -9.42 -10.30
CA ILE A 147 17.02 -9.93 -11.66
C ILE A 147 15.78 -10.82 -11.68
N LYS A 148 15.61 -11.72 -10.68
CA LYS A 148 14.41 -12.57 -10.57
C LYS A 148 13.13 -11.74 -10.42
N VAL A 149 13.17 -10.65 -9.65
CA VAL A 149 12.03 -9.72 -9.52
C VAL A 149 11.70 -9.07 -10.87
N GLN A 150 12.70 -8.62 -11.63
CA GLN A 150 12.51 -8.06 -12.97
C GLN A 150 11.91 -9.07 -13.95
N ASP A 151 12.39 -10.31 -13.94
CA ASP A 151 11.91 -11.37 -14.83
C ASP A 151 10.43 -11.67 -14.54
N LEU A 152 10.06 -11.81 -13.25
CA LEU A 152 8.67 -12.03 -12.84
C LEU A 152 7.77 -10.84 -13.19
N MET A 153 8.24 -9.61 -12.95
CA MET A 153 7.51 -8.40 -13.32
C MET A 153 7.24 -8.39 -14.82
N SER A 154 8.27 -8.62 -15.63
CA SER A 154 8.16 -8.63 -17.10
C SER A 154 7.19 -9.70 -17.58
N GLU A 155 7.32 -10.94 -17.09
CA GLU A 155 6.43 -12.06 -17.44
C GLU A 155 4.96 -11.73 -17.11
N TYR A 156 4.71 -11.19 -15.92
CA TYR A 156 3.35 -10.90 -15.48
C TYR A 156 2.75 -9.66 -16.14
N VAL A 157 3.55 -8.67 -16.53
CA VAL A 157 3.09 -7.57 -17.37
C VAL A 157 2.74 -8.08 -18.77
N GLU A 158 3.60 -8.88 -19.39
CA GLU A 158 3.38 -9.43 -20.74
C GLU A 158 2.16 -10.36 -20.80
N SER A 159 1.94 -11.16 -19.75
CA SER A 159 0.78 -12.06 -19.65
C SER A 159 -0.50 -11.37 -19.16
N GLY A 160 -0.46 -10.08 -18.84
CA GLY A 160 -1.61 -9.30 -18.37
C GLY A 160 -2.01 -9.56 -16.91
N LYS A 161 -1.21 -10.29 -16.14
CA LYS A 161 -1.42 -10.52 -14.70
C LYS A 161 -1.04 -9.32 -13.83
N ILE A 162 -0.12 -8.49 -14.29
CA ILE A 162 0.16 -7.17 -13.71
C ILE A 162 -0.35 -6.11 -14.68
N ILE A 163 -1.18 -5.20 -14.18
CA ILE A 163 -1.70 -4.08 -14.95
C ILE A 163 -1.35 -2.78 -14.23
N PHE A 164 -0.58 -1.91 -14.89
CA PHE A 164 -0.38 -0.54 -14.45
C PHE A 164 -1.46 0.36 -15.07
N ARG A 165 -2.36 0.89 -14.24
CA ARG A 165 -3.54 1.65 -14.65
C ARG A 165 -3.40 3.12 -14.25
N PRO A 166 -2.91 3.99 -15.16
CA PRO A 166 -2.91 5.43 -14.92
C PRO A 166 -4.34 5.98 -14.95
N ASN A 167 -4.71 6.83 -13.98
CA ASN A 167 -5.98 7.53 -14.01
C ASN A 167 -5.87 8.93 -13.38
N LEU A 168 -6.48 9.93 -14.03
CA LEU A 168 -6.40 11.33 -13.60
C LEU A 168 -7.10 11.59 -12.25
N SER A 169 -8.08 10.77 -11.88
CA SER A 169 -8.76 10.87 -10.58
C SER A 169 -7.79 10.74 -9.39
N TRP A 170 -6.67 10.04 -9.56
CA TRP A 170 -5.63 9.92 -8.55
C TRP A 170 -4.86 11.23 -8.33
N ASN A 171 -4.79 12.11 -9.33
CA ASN A 171 -4.13 13.43 -9.23
C ASN A 171 -5.05 14.51 -8.63
N PHE A 172 -6.37 14.29 -8.59
CA PHE A 172 -7.30 15.28 -8.04
C PHE A 172 -7.22 15.39 -6.52
N SER A 173 -7.46 16.60 -6.00
CA SER A 173 -7.48 16.87 -4.56
C SER A 173 -8.78 16.44 -3.86
N HIS A 174 -9.81 16.09 -4.63
CA HIS A 174 -11.09 15.65 -4.11
C HIS A 174 -10.94 14.33 -3.34
N HIS A 175 -11.72 14.21 -2.28
CA HIS A 175 -11.87 12.97 -1.53
C HIS A 175 -12.60 11.94 -2.37
N TYR A 176 -12.41 10.65 -2.07
CA TYR A 176 -12.96 9.60 -2.92
C TYR A 176 -14.48 9.58 -2.93
N SER A 177 -15.12 9.91 -1.80
CA SER A 177 -16.57 10.02 -1.68
C SER A 177 -17.18 11.03 -2.66
N ASP A 178 -16.55 12.21 -2.78
CA ASP A 178 -17.00 13.27 -3.69
C ASP A 178 -16.75 12.88 -5.14
N LEU A 179 -15.59 12.26 -5.43
CA LEU A 179 -15.23 11.84 -6.78
C LEU A 179 -16.21 10.83 -7.37
N LEU A 180 -16.82 9.97 -6.54
CA LEU A 180 -17.86 9.03 -7.00
C LEU A 180 -19.04 9.74 -7.68
N THR A 181 -19.37 10.94 -7.22
CA THR A 181 -20.49 11.73 -7.77
C THR A 181 -20.05 12.69 -8.86
N ALA A 182 -18.79 13.16 -8.80
CA ALA A 182 -18.27 14.17 -9.70
C ALA A 182 -17.66 13.61 -10.99
N TRP A 183 -17.25 12.33 -11.03
CA TRP A 183 -16.49 11.78 -12.15
C TRP A 183 -16.88 10.33 -12.48
N SER A 184 -17.54 10.11 -13.62
CA SER A 184 -18.06 8.80 -14.01
C SER A 184 -16.99 7.70 -14.11
N GLN A 185 -15.78 8.03 -14.58
CA GLN A 185 -14.69 7.04 -14.65
C GLN A 185 -14.21 6.60 -13.26
N PHE A 186 -14.40 7.43 -12.23
CA PHE A 186 -14.06 7.05 -10.86
C PHE A 186 -15.14 6.14 -10.26
N SER A 187 -16.40 6.36 -10.64
CA SER A 187 -17.49 5.44 -10.33
C SER A 187 -17.22 4.04 -10.93
N GLU A 188 -16.73 3.96 -12.18
CA GLU A 188 -16.33 2.68 -12.80
C GLU A 188 -15.19 1.98 -12.04
N ILE A 189 -14.20 2.75 -11.56
CA ILE A 189 -13.13 2.21 -10.70
C ILE A 189 -13.72 1.63 -9.40
N HIS A 190 -14.66 2.35 -8.76
CA HIS A 190 -15.29 1.87 -7.54
C HIS A 190 -16.14 0.62 -7.76
N GLU A 191 -16.86 0.49 -8.88
CA GLU A 191 -17.54 -0.76 -9.21
C GLU A 191 -16.54 -1.92 -9.38
N SER A 192 -15.40 -1.68 -10.04
CA SER A 192 -14.35 -2.72 -10.12
C SER A 192 -13.78 -3.11 -8.76
N PHE A 193 -13.72 -2.17 -7.80
CA PHE A 193 -13.32 -2.46 -6.43
C PHE A 193 -14.30 -3.37 -5.71
N LYS A 194 -15.60 -3.20 -5.90
CA LYS A 194 -16.63 -4.08 -5.30
C LYS A 194 -16.54 -5.52 -5.79
N GLU A 195 -16.13 -5.73 -7.04
CA GLU A 195 -15.96 -7.06 -7.63
C GLU A 195 -14.61 -7.72 -7.23
N SER A 196 -13.68 -6.94 -6.68
CA SER A 196 -12.34 -7.40 -6.36
C SER A 196 -12.28 -8.25 -5.09
N SER A 197 -11.16 -8.95 -4.91
CA SER A 197 -10.87 -9.72 -3.69
C SER A 197 -10.15 -8.92 -2.62
N LEU A 198 -9.41 -7.88 -3.01
CA LEU A 198 -8.72 -6.98 -2.09
C LEU A 198 -8.39 -5.66 -2.80
N VAL A 199 -8.62 -4.55 -2.12
CA VAL A 199 -8.16 -3.21 -2.53
C VAL A 199 -7.24 -2.68 -1.45
N VAL A 200 -6.03 -2.28 -1.84
CA VAL A 200 -4.99 -1.76 -0.96
C VAL A 200 -4.78 -0.28 -1.24
N PHE A 201 -4.88 0.56 -0.22
CA PHE A 201 -4.50 1.98 -0.30
C PHE A 201 -3.21 2.22 0.47
N LYS A 202 -2.20 2.75 -0.22
CA LYS A 202 -0.89 3.06 0.36
C LYS A 202 -0.78 4.51 0.80
N GLY A 203 -0.14 4.76 1.93
CA GLY A 203 0.35 6.08 2.30
C GLY A 203 -0.69 7.04 2.89
N ASP A 204 -0.18 8.20 3.30
CA ASP A 204 -0.93 9.20 4.07
C ASP A 204 -1.95 9.97 3.21
N LEU A 205 -1.58 10.30 1.97
CA LEU A 205 -2.45 11.05 1.06
C LEU A 205 -3.73 10.26 0.75
N ASN A 206 -3.59 8.99 0.41
CA ASN A 206 -4.72 8.12 0.12
C ASN A 206 -5.61 7.95 1.36
N TYR A 207 -5.03 7.83 2.57
CA TYR A 207 -5.81 7.80 3.80
C TYR A 207 -6.60 9.08 4.05
N ARG A 208 -5.97 10.25 3.89
CA ARG A 208 -6.67 11.53 4.07
C ARG A 208 -7.82 11.71 3.06
N ARG A 209 -7.63 11.22 1.83
CA ARG A 209 -8.68 11.21 0.79
C ARG A 209 -9.78 10.19 1.04
N LEU A 210 -9.49 9.07 1.70
CA LEU A 210 -10.51 8.18 2.26
C LEU A 210 -11.29 8.91 3.37
N CYS A 211 -10.59 9.67 4.23
CA CYS A 211 -11.16 10.39 5.37
C CYS A 211 -11.95 11.65 5.03
N GLY A 212 -11.97 12.09 3.78
CA GLY A 212 -12.61 13.37 3.47
C GLY A 212 -11.81 14.61 3.89
N GLU A 213 -10.53 14.48 4.26
CA GLU A 213 -9.74 15.55 4.94
C GLU A 213 -10.44 16.16 6.17
N LEU A 214 -11.30 15.38 6.84
CA LEU A 214 -12.02 15.84 8.02
C LEU A 214 -11.23 15.54 9.31
N ASN A 215 -11.47 16.35 10.33
CA ASN A 215 -11.00 16.13 11.69
C ASN A 215 -12.01 15.26 12.44
N TRP A 216 -11.91 13.94 12.25
CA TRP A 216 -12.74 12.96 12.94
C TRP A 216 -12.34 12.82 14.41
N ASP A 217 -13.30 12.47 15.26
CA ASP A 217 -12.96 11.95 16.58
C ASP A 217 -12.19 10.63 16.43
N ILE A 218 -11.14 10.45 17.23
CA ILE A 218 -10.16 9.36 17.06
C ILE A 218 -10.78 7.95 17.12
N ASP A 219 -11.88 7.80 17.84
CA ASP A 219 -12.66 6.57 18.00
C ASP A 219 -13.83 6.44 17.00
N THR A 220 -13.99 7.39 16.07
CA THR A 220 -14.99 7.32 15.01
C THR A 220 -14.83 6.02 14.23
N PRO A 221 -15.88 5.20 14.06
CA PRO A 221 -15.79 3.95 13.30
C PRO A 221 -15.36 4.19 11.85
N MET A 222 -14.45 3.35 11.33
CA MET A 222 -13.96 3.44 9.94
C MET A 222 -15.10 3.42 8.91
N SER A 223 -16.17 2.67 9.16
CA SER A 223 -17.34 2.58 8.28
C SER A 223 -18.11 3.90 8.13
N VAL A 224 -18.02 4.78 9.12
CA VAL A 224 -18.58 6.14 9.09
C VAL A 224 -17.65 7.05 8.29
N MET A 225 -16.35 7.00 8.58
CA MET A 225 -15.33 7.80 7.90
C MET A 225 -15.30 7.57 6.38
N LEU A 226 -15.44 6.33 5.93
CA LEU A 226 -15.42 5.96 4.51
C LEU A 226 -16.63 6.49 3.71
N GLN A 227 -17.67 6.98 4.39
CA GLN A 227 -18.88 7.53 3.78
C GLN A 227 -19.52 6.57 2.76
N ASN A 228 -19.59 6.94 1.48
CA ASN A 228 -20.13 6.13 0.37
C ASN A 228 -19.02 5.32 -0.37
N PHE A 229 -17.75 5.58 -0.09
CA PHE A 229 -16.61 4.90 -0.72
C PHE A 229 -16.24 3.63 0.07
N LYS A 230 -17.15 2.67 0.04
CA LYS A 230 -17.10 1.41 0.80
C LYS A 230 -17.68 0.24 -0.01
N ASN A 231 -17.93 -0.89 0.65
CA ASN A 231 -18.49 -2.15 0.10
C ASN A 231 -17.50 -2.97 -0.75
N PHE A 232 -16.23 -2.96 -0.38
CA PHE A 232 -15.19 -3.83 -0.95
C PHE A 232 -14.16 -4.19 0.13
N PRO A 233 -13.50 -5.35 0.05
CA PRO A 233 -12.43 -5.68 1.00
C PRO A 233 -11.29 -4.65 0.89
N LEU A 234 -11.05 -3.91 1.97
CA LEU A 234 -10.14 -2.77 1.98
C LEU A 234 -8.99 -3.02 2.97
N LEU A 235 -7.76 -2.87 2.50
CA LEU A 235 -6.56 -2.79 3.31
C LEU A 235 -5.95 -1.40 3.19
N ILE A 236 -5.69 -0.74 4.31
CA ILE A 236 -4.98 0.54 4.35
C ILE A 236 -3.63 0.31 5.01
N LEU A 237 -2.56 0.68 4.30
CA LEU A 237 -1.18 0.61 4.77
C LEU A 237 -0.60 2.02 4.79
N ARG A 238 -0.50 2.61 5.98
CA ARG A 238 -0.13 4.02 6.15
C ARG A 238 0.92 4.20 7.23
N THR A 239 1.87 5.09 6.98
CA THR A 239 2.60 5.82 8.03
C THR A 239 1.87 7.13 8.34
N VAL A 240 1.71 7.45 9.62
CA VAL A 240 0.91 8.60 10.07
C VAL A 240 1.70 9.90 9.90
N LYS A 241 1.28 10.72 8.92
CA LYS A 241 1.91 12.01 8.58
C LYS A 241 0.91 13.17 8.55
N SER A 242 -0.29 12.96 9.10
CA SER A 242 -1.30 14.00 9.22
C SER A 242 -2.23 13.77 10.42
N VAL A 243 -2.89 14.87 10.83
CA VAL A 243 -3.81 14.92 11.99
C VAL A 243 -5.04 14.02 11.82
N SER A 244 -5.48 13.74 10.59
CA SER A 244 -6.64 12.90 10.35
C SER A 244 -6.36 11.47 10.80
N ILE A 245 -7.13 11.01 11.78
CA ILE A 245 -7.09 9.66 12.32
C ILE A 245 -8.49 9.28 12.82
N CYS A 246 -8.85 8.01 12.66
CA CYS A 246 -10.09 7.44 13.16
C CYS A 246 -9.93 5.93 13.34
N GLY A 247 -10.94 5.28 13.93
CA GLY A 247 -10.97 3.83 14.13
C GLY A 247 -9.96 3.31 15.16
N ILE A 248 -9.48 4.15 16.09
CA ILE A 248 -8.60 3.71 17.17
C ILE A 248 -9.43 3.05 18.26
N GLU A 249 -9.05 1.84 18.64
CA GLU A 249 -9.70 1.09 19.71
C GLU A 249 -9.48 1.77 21.08
N SER A 250 -10.44 1.59 21.98
CA SER A 250 -10.47 2.31 23.26
C SER A 250 -9.24 2.08 24.14
N ASP A 251 -8.64 0.90 24.07
CA ASP A 251 -7.41 0.55 24.77
C ASP A 251 -6.17 1.26 24.20
N MET A 252 -6.16 1.52 22.89
CA MET A 252 -5.11 2.26 22.19
C MET A 252 -5.25 3.78 22.34
N VAL A 253 -6.46 4.32 22.59
CA VAL A 253 -6.68 5.75 22.82
C VAL A 253 -5.80 6.29 23.97
N ASP A 254 -5.68 5.55 25.07
CA ASP A 254 -4.85 5.98 26.20
C ASP A 254 -3.35 5.93 25.88
N ARG A 255 -2.92 4.99 25.03
CA ARG A 255 -1.53 4.97 24.54
C ARG A 255 -1.24 6.20 23.68
N VAL A 256 -2.16 6.58 22.80
CA VAL A 256 -2.03 7.76 21.93
C VAL A 256 -1.90 9.05 22.73
N LYS A 257 -2.64 9.20 23.85
CA LYS A 257 -2.53 10.37 24.74
C LYS A 257 -1.14 10.55 25.37
N ASN A 258 -0.36 9.47 25.45
CA ASN A 258 0.97 9.47 26.05
C ASN A 258 2.11 9.53 25.00
N LEU A 259 1.79 9.68 23.71
CA LEU A 259 2.78 9.85 22.66
C LEU A 259 3.34 11.29 22.62
N ASP A 260 4.49 11.47 21.96
CA ASP A 260 5.11 12.77 21.70
C ASP A 260 4.14 13.73 20.99
N GLU A 261 4.20 15.03 21.28
CA GLU A 261 3.27 16.03 20.71
C GLU A 261 3.20 16.02 19.17
N ASN A 262 4.24 15.52 18.46
CA ASN A 262 4.31 15.48 17.00
C ASN A 262 4.10 14.08 16.40
N TRP A 263 3.63 13.11 17.18
CA TRP A 263 3.47 11.71 16.74
C TRP A 263 2.62 11.54 15.46
N TYR A 264 1.70 12.47 15.20
CA TYR A 264 0.77 12.44 14.06
C TYR A 264 1.33 13.09 12.78
N ILE A 265 2.53 13.67 12.81
CA ILE A 265 3.18 14.28 11.62
C ILE A 265 4.60 13.79 11.37
N ASN A 266 5.22 13.11 12.33
CA ASN A 266 6.62 12.68 12.21
C ASN A 266 6.81 11.43 11.35
N GLY A 267 5.72 10.74 11.00
CA GLY A 267 5.76 9.55 10.16
C GLY A 267 6.26 8.30 10.87
N GLU A 268 6.48 8.29 12.19
CA GLU A 268 7.01 7.16 12.98
C GLU A 268 5.97 6.08 13.27
N LYS A 269 4.70 6.47 13.42
CA LYS A 269 3.60 5.54 13.69
C LYS A 269 2.98 5.02 12.40
N GLY A 270 2.41 3.82 12.47
CA GLY A 270 1.75 3.18 11.34
C GLY A 270 0.31 2.75 11.63
N GLN A 271 -0.45 2.51 10.57
CA GLN A 271 -1.77 1.90 10.63
C GLN A 271 -1.83 0.80 9.56
N ILE A 272 -2.17 -0.41 10.00
CA ILE A 272 -2.58 -1.51 9.14
C ILE A 272 -4.03 -1.78 9.50
N ILE A 273 -4.93 -1.33 8.63
CA ILE A 273 -6.38 -1.45 8.84
C ILE A 273 -6.96 -2.32 7.76
N PHE A 274 -7.68 -3.37 8.14
CA PHE A 274 -8.34 -4.29 7.25
C PHE A 274 -9.84 -4.33 7.51
N ILE A 275 -10.63 -4.05 6.48
CA ILE A 275 -12.09 -4.04 6.53
C ILE A 275 -12.61 -5.07 5.54
N ASN A 276 -13.17 -6.16 6.05
CA ASN A 276 -13.74 -7.22 5.24
C ASN A 276 -15.25 -7.00 5.05
N HIS A 277 -15.63 -6.36 3.94
CA HIS A 277 -17.04 -6.12 3.60
C HIS A 277 -17.77 -7.32 2.95
N LYS A 278 -17.14 -8.50 2.80
CA LYS A 278 -17.84 -9.70 2.31
C LYS A 278 -18.63 -10.45 3.40
N LEU A 279 -18.66 -9.93 4.64
CA LEU A 279 -19.29 -10.59 5.80
C LEU A 279 -20.41 -9.79 6.50
N ASP A 280 -20.87 -8.68 5.93
CA ASP A 280 -22.09 -7.98 6.39
C ASP A 280 -23.31 -8.31 5.52
#